data_AF-A0A0C2RMX4-F1
#
_entry.id   AF-A0A0C2RMX4-F1
#
_cell.length_a   1.000
_cell.length_b   1.000
_cell.length_c   1.000
_cell.angle_alpha   90.00
_cell.angle_beta   90.00
_cell.angle_gamma   90.00
#
_symmetry.space_group_name_H-M   'P 1'
#
loop_
_entity.id
_entity.type
_entity.pdbx_description
1 polymer ?
#
loop_
_entity_poly.entity_id
_entity_poly.type
_entity_poly.pdbx_seq_one_letter_code
_entity_poly.pdbx_strand_id
1 'polypeptide(L)'
;MSFFYTYNYEDGNLTVENVENVILEMIEKYPDAKFKGMSWYDKHSDHKNTGIALKYLHDKGIVQDARFYLTSSQFGSVKTKGVIADKFNPQFTPFLAAGIESYNHWHPKSGMYVVGYTSVGKSFERLRANSFSYYHTPAYTR
;
A
#
# COMPACT_ATOMS: atom_id res chain seq x y z
N MET A 1 22.76 4.90 1.32
CA MET A 1 22.56 3.99 0.17
C MET A 1 21.24 3.28 0.40
N SER A 2 20.33 3.28 -0.57
CA SER A 2 19.02 2.64 -0.45
C SER A 2 19.04 1.31 -1.19
N PHE A 3 18.54 0.25 -0.56
CA PHE A 3 18.44 -1.09 -1.16
C PHE A 3 17.00 -1.38 -1.56
N PHE A 4 16.83 -2.03 -2.71
CA PHE A 4 15.55 -2.52 -3.19
C PHE A 4 15.68 -4.01 -3.49
N TYR A 5 14.77 -4.80 -2.93
CA TYR A 5 14.68 -6.24 -3.17
C TYR A 5 13.39 -6.50 -3.97
N THR A 6 13.49 -7.31 -5.01
CA THR A 6 12.36 -7.66 -5.88
C THR A 6 12.17 -9.16 -5.89
N TYR A 7 10.97 -9.59 -5.52
CA TYR A 7 10.56 -10.98 -5.53
C TYR A 7 9.46 -11.10 -6.59
N ASN A 8 9.80 -11.71 -7.73
CA ASN A 8 8.97 -11.76 -8.93
C ASN A 8 7.81 -12.76 -8.81
N TYR A 9 6.93 -12.56 -7.83
CA TYR A 9 5.71 -13.36 -7.69
C TYR A 9 4.70 -13.00 -8.80
N GLU A 10 3.94 -13.99 -9.24
CA GLU A 10 2.86 -13.81 -10.21
C GLU A 10 1.66 -13.12 -9.55
N ASP A 11 1.11 -12.12 -10.25
CA ASP A 11 -0.06 -11.36 -9.79
C ASP A 11 -1.29 -12.28 -9.63
N GLY A 12 -1.97 -12.17 -8.49
CA GLY A 12 -3.10 -13.01 -8.11
C GLY A 12 -2.71 -14.32 -7.42
N ASN A 13 -1.43 -14.71 -7.45
CA ASN A 13 -0.93 -15.98 -6.93
C ASN A 13 -0.01 -15.81 -5.71
N LEU A 14 0.13 -14.60 -5.16
CA LEU A 14 0.95 -14.35 -3.97
C LEU A 14 0.30 -15.02 -2.74
N THR A 15 0.98 -16.01 -2.15
CA THR A 15 0.47 -16.70 -0.96
C THR A 15 0.87 -16.02 0.34
N VAL A 16 0.16 -16.33 1.44
CA VAL A 16 0.50 -15.86 2.79
C VAL A 16 1.91 -16.34 3.19
N GLU A 17 2.24 -17.61 2.93
CA GLU A 17 3.55 -18.20 3.23
C GLU A 17 4.68 -17.50 2.48
N ASN A 18 4.46 -17.12 1.21
CA ASN A 18 5.46 -16.34 0.48
C ASN A 18 5.77 -15.01 1.17
N VAL A 19 4.74 -14.29 1.63
CA VAL A 19 4.94 -13.02 2.32
C VAL A 19 5.59 -13.23 3.70
N GLU A 20 5.20 -14.27 4.45
CA GLU A 20 5.84 -14.61 5.72
C GLU A 20 7.34 -14.82 5.55
N ASN A 21 7.75 -15.62 4.55
CA ASN A 21 9.15 -15.89 4.27
C ASN A 21 9.93 -14.62 3.92
N VAL A 22 9.35 -13.71 3.13
CA VAL A 22 9.97 -12.41 2.82
C VAL A 22 10.12 -11.56 4.07
N ILE A 23 9.10 -11.49 4.94
CA ILE A 23 9.18 -10.72 6.19
C ILE A 23 10.28 -11.28 7.09
N LEU A 24 10.33 -12.60 7.27
CA LEU A 24 11.36 -13.27 8.09
C LEU A 24 12.77 -13.02 7.55
N GLU A 25 12.97 -13.11 6.24
CA GLU A 25 14.24 -12.77 5.60
C GLU A 25 14.63 -11.31 5.86
N MET A 26 13.68 -10.38 5.80
CA MET A 26 13.95 -8.96 6.07
C MET A 26 14.23 -8.69 7.55
N ILE A 27 13.62 -9.43 8.48
CA ILE A 27 13.92 -9.32 9.91
C ILE A 27 15.36 -9.77 10.18
N GLU A 28 15.80 -10.87 9.56
CA GLU A 28 17.17 -11.36 9.71
C GLU A 28 18.19 -10.33 9.21
N LYS A 29 17.90 -9.68 8.07
CA LYS A 29 18.78 -8.64 7.51
C LYS A 29 18.69 -7.31 8.24
N TYR A 30 17.52 -6.99 8.77
CA TYR A 30 17.19 -5.69 9.36
C TYR A 30 16.36 -5.88 10.64
N PRO A 31 17.00 -6.17 11.79
CA PRO A 31 16.29 -6.51 13.03
C PRO A 31 15.31 -5.43 13.54
N ASP A 32 15.59 -4.16 13.25
CA ASP A 32 14.76 -3.01 13.65
C ASP A 32 13.78 -2.56 12.55
N ALA A 33 13.53 -3.42 11.55
CA ALA A 33 12.64 -3.09 10.44
C ALA A 33 11.21 -2.83 10.92
N LYS A 34 10.56 -1.88 10.23
CA LYS A 34 9.15 -1.56 10.41
C LYS A 34 8.39 -2.07 9.20
N PHE A 35 7.32 -2.80 9.44
CA PHE A 35 6.61 -3.51 8.38
C PHE A 35 5.28 -2.83 8.08
N LYS A 36 5.08 -2.57 6.78
CA LYS A 36 3.89 -1.95 6.24
C LYS A 36 3.36 -2.84 5.12
N GLY A 37 2.09 -3.20 5.21
CA GLY A 37 1.41 -4.00 4.20
C GLY A 37 0.01 -3.46 3.95
N MET A 38 -0.73 -4.10 3.05
CA MET A 38 -2.14 -3.77 2.85
C MET A 38 -3.00 -4.40 3.94
N SER A 39 -4.21 -3.87 4.14
CA SER A 39 -5.17 -4.42 5.09
C SER A 39 -5.54 -5.87 4.78
N TRP A 40 -5.68 -6.69 5.83
CA TRP A 40 -6.26 -8.04 5.69
C TRP A 40 -7.75 -8.02 5.32
N TYR A 41 -8.38 -6.85 5.22
CA TYR A 41 -9.71 -6.66 4.66
C TYR A 41 -9.70 -6.20 3.20
N ASP A 42 -8.55 -6.19 2.53
CA ASP A 42 -8.47 -5.85 1.11
C ASP A 42 -9.21 -6.89 0.25
N LYS A 43 -9.72 -6.44 -0.91
CA LYS A 43 -10.46 -7.29 -1.84
C LYS A 43 -9.53 -8.09 -2.74
N HIS A 44 -8.37 -7.54 -3.10
CA HIS A 44 -7.38 -8.23 -3.90
C HIS A 44 -6.68 -9.29 -3.05
N SER A 45 -6.56 -10.52 -3.57
CA SER A 45 -5.96 -11.65 -2.85
C SER A 45 -4.56 -11.33 -2.36
N ASP A 46 -3.71 -10.80 -3.24
CA ASP A 46 -2.31 -10.54 -2.95
C ASP A 46 -2.15 -9.50 -1.84
N HIS A 47 -2.87 -8.38 -1.95
CA HIS A 47 -2.91 -7.36 -0.92
C HIS A 47 -3.37 -7.94 0.42
N LYS A 48 -4.50 -8.65 0.41
CA LYS A 48 -5.06 -9.28 1.61
C LYS A 48 -4.06 -10.25 2.25
N ASN A 49 -3.38 -11.06 1.44
CA ASN A 49 -2.40 -12.03 1.92
C ASN A 49 -1.20 -11.34 2.57
N THR A 50 -0.77 -10.17 2.09
CA THR A 50 0.25 -9.37 2.79
C THR A 50 -0.20 -8.95 4.19
N GLY A 51 -1.46 -8.52 4.32
CA GLY A 51 -2.05 -8.15 5.61
C GLY A 51 -2.20 -9.33 6.56
N ILE A 52 -2.62 -10.50 6.04
CA ILE A 52 -2.76 -11.72 6.84
C ILE A 52 -1.40 -12.18 7.39
N ALA A 53 -0.39 -12.29 6.53
CA ALA A 53 0.96 -12.71 6.92
C ALA A 53 1.55 -11.77 7.98
N LEU A 54 1.49 -10.47 7.72
CA LEU A 54 2.02 -9.47 8.65
C LEU A 54 1.27 -9.48 10.00
N LYS A 55 -0.05 -9.64 9.98
CA LYS A 55 -0.84 -9.75 11.22
C LYS A 55 -0.45 -11.00 12.00
N TYR A 56 -0.33 -12.15 11.33
CA TYR A 56 0.06 -13.40 11.97
C TYR A 56 1.43 -13.31 12.67
N LEU A 57 2.42 -12.73 11.99
CA LEU A 57 3.75 -12.54 12.58
C LEU A 57 3.75 -11.52 13.73
N HIS A 58 2.89 -10.49 13.66
CA HIS A 58 2.68 -9.59 14.78
C HIS A 58 2.01 -10.28 15.97
N ASP A 59 0.95 -11.05 15.74
CA ASP A 59 0.23 -11.78 16.80
C ASP A 59 1.16 -12.79 17.51
N LYS A 60 2.17 -13.31 16.81
CA LYS A 60 3.24 -14.16 17.38
C LYS A 60 4.34 -13.41 18.14
N GLY A 61 4.30 -12.07 18.15
CA GLY A 61 5.34 -11.23 18.76
C GLY A 61 6.64 -11.17 17.95
N ILE A 62 6.65 -11.67 16.71
CA ILE A 62 7.83 -11.64 15.83
C ILE A 62 7.99 -10.24 15.22
N VAL A 63 6.88 -9.62 14.80
CA VAL A 63 6.86 -8.24 14.29
C VAL A 63 6.22 -7.31 15.32
N GLN A 64 6.89 -6.22 15.67
CA GLN A 64 6.38 -5.25 16.64
C GLN A 64 5.70 -4.03 15.97
N ASP A 65 6.33 -3.41 14.97
CA ASP A 65 5.73 -2.30 14.21
C ASP A 65 5.09 -2.83 12.92
N ALA A 66 3.78 -3.10 12.99
CA ALA A 66 2.95 -3.54 11.88
C ALA A 66 1.86 -2.52 11.56
N ARG A 67 1.80 -2.07 10.29
CA ARG A 67 0.82 -1.10 9.80
C ARG A 67 0.13 -1.60 8.54
N PHE A 68 -1.19 -1.43 8.50
CA PHE A 68 -2.04 -2.04 7.49
C PHE A 68 -2.79 -0.97 6.71
N TYR A 69 -2.29 -0.65 5.51
CA TYR A 69 -2.78 0.44 4.67
C TYR A 69 -4.06 0.07 3.93
N LEU A 70 -4.92 1.08 3.76
CA LEU A 70 -6.22 0.96 3.11
C LEU A 70 -6.16 1.41 1.65
N THR A 71 -6.82 0.67 0.75
CA THR A 71 -7.06 1.12 -0.64
C THR A 71 -8.21 2.11 -0.73
N SER A 72 -8.30 2.81 -1.86
CA SER A 72 -9.35 3.81 -2.11
C SER A 72 -10.78 3.30 -2.08
N SER A 73 -10.94 1.99 -2.23
CA SER A 73 -12.21 1.31 -2.05
C SER A 73 -12.61 1.14 -0.57
N GLN A 74 -11.66 1.14 0.36
CA GLN A 74 -11.85 0.89 1.79
C GLN A 74 -12.00 2.18 2.61
N PHE A 75 -11.44 3.29 2.14
CA PHE A 75 -11.51 4.59 2.83
C PHE A 75 -12.63 5.53 2.35
N GLY A 76 -13.61 5.02 1.59
CA GLY A 76 -14.75 5.82 1.14
C GLY A 76 -15.47 6.51 2.30
N SER A 77 -15.43 7.86 2.32
CA SER A 77 -16.15 8.84 3.16
C SER A 77 -16.26 8.64 4.68
N VAL A 78 -15.88 7.51 5.25
CA VAL A 78 -16.13 7.18 6.64
C VAL A 78 -14.84 7.35 7.44
N LYS A 79 -14.86 8.26 8.41
CA LYS A 79 -13.93 8.23 9.55
C LYS A 79 -14.18 6.93 10.31
N THR A 80 -13.61 5.83 9.84
CA THR A 80 -13.75 4.54 10.52
C THR A 80 -12.93 4.60 11.80
N LYS A 81 -13.58 4.39 12.95
CA LYS A 81 -12.94 4.39 14.26
C LYS A 81 -11.75 3.42 14.23
N GLY A 82 -10.56 3.87 14.63
CA GLY A 82 -9.34 3.05 14.62
C GLY A 82 -8.50 3.12 13.35
N VAL A 83 -8.89 3.95 12.36
CA VAL A 83 -8.06 4.29 11.20
C VAL A 83 -7.26 5.56 11.48
N ILE A 84 -5.99 5.55 11.08
CA ILE A 84 -5.01 6.61 11.30
C ILE A 84 -4.62 7.19 9.94
N ALA A 85 -4.65 8.51 9.82
CA ALA A 85 -4.06 9.21 8.67
C ALA A 85 -2.54 9.18 8.80
N ASP A 86 -1.85 8.68 7.78
CA ASP A 86 -0.39 8.70 7.75
C ASP A 86 0.11 10.12 7.56
N LYS A 87 1.31 10.40 8.08
CA LYS A 87 1.89 11.75 7.98
C LYS A 87 2.34 11.99 6.54
N PHE A 88 1.66 12.90 5.84
CA PHE A 88 2.10 13.41 4.55
C PHE A 88 3.02 14.62 4.76
N ASN A 89 4.17 14.65 4.09
CA ASN A 89 5.01 15.86 4.04
C ASN A 89 4.52 16.76 2.89
N PRO A 90 4.00 17.98 3.17
CA PRO A 90 3.50 18.87 2.14
C PRO A 90 4.51 19.24 1.05
N GLN A 91 5.82 19.14 1.33
CA GLN A 91 6.86 19.35 0.32
C GLN A 91 6.80 18.34 -0.82
N PHE A 92 6.15 17.18 -0.65
CA PHE A 92 5.96 16.20 -1.70
C PHE A 92 4.77 16.50 -2.63
N THR A 93 3.97 17.52 -2.34
CA THR A 93 2.80 17.90 -3.14
C THR A 93 3.13 18.10 -4.63
N PRO A 94 4.21 18.80 -5.04
CA PRO A 94 4.52 18.97 -6.46
C PRO A 94 4.86 17.65 -7.16
N PHE A 95 5.57 16.75 -6.47
CA PHE A 95 5.92 15.43 -7.02
C PHE A 95 4.70 14.52 -7.15
N LEU A 96 3.79 14.58 -6.16
CA LEU A 96 2.51 13.88 -6.23
C LEU A 96 1.68 14.38 -7.42
N ALA A 97 1.58 15.70 -7.60
CA ALA A 97 0.85 16.28 -8.72
C ALA A 97 1.44 15.87 -10.08
N ALA A 98 2.77 15.91 -10.22
CA ALA A 98 3.46 15.45 -11.43
C ALA A 98 3.24 13.94 -11.68
N GLY A 99 3.25 13.13 -10.62
CA GLY A 99 2.97 11.70 -10.69
C GLY A 99 1.53 11.39 -11.09
N ILE A 100 0.55 12.20 -10.69
CA ILE A 100 -0.84 12.09 -11.16
C ILE A 100 -0.94 12.47 -12.64
N GLU A 101 -0.30 13.57 -13.03
CA GLU A 101 -0.42 14.11 -14.39
C GLU A 101 0.18 13.19 -15.45
N SER A 102 1.21 12.40 -15.11
CA SER A 102 1.80 11.44 -16.04
C SER A 102 0.81 10.38 -16.54
N TYR A 103 -0.24 10.07 -15.76
CA TYR A 103 -1.31 9.15 -16.16
C TYR A 103 -2.39 9.80 -17.03
N ASN A 104 -2.41 11.14 -17.09
CA ASN A 104 -3.40 11.94 -17.81
C ASN A 104 -2.87 12.47 -19.16
N HIS A 105 -1.62 12.20 -19.50
CA HIS A 105 -0.99 12.74 -20.70
C HIS A 105 -1.27 11.89 -21.95
N TRP A 106 -2.03 12.45 -22.91
CA TRP A 106 -2.31 11.79 -24.19
C TRP A 106 -1.28 12.20 -25.25
N HIS A 107 -0.34 11.29 -25.53
CA HIS A 107 0.72 11.53 -26.50
C HIS A 107 1.09 10.22 -27.23
N PRO A 108 0.21 9.71 -28.10
CA PRO A 108 0.33 8.36 -28.67
C PRO A 108 1.56 8.20 -29.56
N LYS A 109 2.07 9.28 -30.18
CA LYS A 109 3.31 9.25 -30.97
C LYS A 109 4.56 8.90 -30.14
N SER A 110 4.51 9.14 -28.83
CA SER A 110 5.58 8.82 -27.87
C SER A 110 5.21 7.65 -26.96
N GLY A 111 4.20 6.84 -27.33
CA GLY A 111 3.79 5.66 -26.55
C GLY A 111 3.04 5.98 -25.25
N MET A 112 2.59 7.23 -25.05
CA MET A 112 1.84 7.64 -23.87
C MET A 112 0.35 7.58 -24.16
N TYR A 113 -0.32 6.65 -23.48
CA TYR A 113 -1.76 6.42 -23.61
C TYR A 113 -2.38 6.59 -22.22
N VAL A 114 -3.45 7.38 -22.14
CA VAL A 114 -4.15 7.79 -20.90
C VAL A 114 -4.97 6.64 -20.30
N VAL A 115 -4.47 5.41 -20.40
CA VAL A 115 -5.16 4.18 -19.97
C VAL A 115 -5.44 4.24 -18.48
N GLY A 116 -4.43 4.60 -17.67
CA GLY A 116 -4.59 4.69 -16.22
C GLY A 116 -5.69 5.67 -15.81
N TYR A 117 -5.68 6.90 -16.35
CA TYR A 117 -6.71 7.89 -16.01
C TYR A 117 -8.09 7.52 -16.58
N THR A 118 -8.15 6.85 -17.74
CA THR A 118 -9.41 6.33 -18.29
C THR A 118 -10.00 5.22 -17.41
N SER A 119 -9.17 4.33 -16.89
CA SER A 119 -9.62 3.20 -16.06
C SER A 119 -9.95 3.60 -14.62
N VAL A 120 -9.15 4.47 -14.00
CA VAL A 120 -9.24 4.79 -12.56
C VAL A 120 -9.17 6.29 -12.25
N GLY A 121 -9.61 7.16 -13.15
CA GLY A 121 -9.56 8.63 -13.00
C GLY A 121 -10.08 9.16 -11.65
N LYS A 122 -11.18 8.60 -11.14
CA LYS A 122 -11.73 8.97 -9.83
C LYS A 122 -10.76 8.74 -8.66
N SER A 123 -9.86 7.75 -8.76
CA SER A 123 -8.82 7.53 -7.75
C SER A 123 -7.79 8.65 -7.76
N PHE A 124 -7.39 9.13 -8.94
CA PHE A 124 -6.48 10.27 -9.09
C PHE A 124 -7.12 11.58 -8.60
N GLU A 125 -8.40 11.81 -8.89
CA GLU A 125 -9.15 12.95 -8.38
C GLU A 125 -9.21 12.95 -6.85
N ARG A 126 -9.50 11.79 -6.24
CA ARG A 126 -9.48 11.63 -4.78
C ARG A 126 -8.10 11.89 -4.19
N LEU A 127 -7.05 11.36 -4.83
CA LEU A 127 -5.67 11.56 -4.38
C LEU A 127 -5.25 13.04 -4.46
N ARG A 128 -5.74 13.77 -5.48
CA ARG A 128 -5.52 15.23 -5.62
C ARG A 128 -6.26 16.03 -4.54
N ALA A 129 -7.48 15.63 -4.18
CA ALA A 129 -8.26 16.27 -3.13
C ALA A 129 -7.78 15.92 -1.71
N ASN A 130 -7.23 14.71 -1.53
CA ASN A 130 -6.76 14.20 -0.26
C ASN A 130 -5.54 13.29 -0.48
N SER A 131 -4.36 13.83 -0.23
CA SER A 131 -3.07 13.14 -0.43
C SER A 131 -2.69 12.19 0.70
N PHE A 132 -3.52 12.08 1.74
CA PHE A 132 -3.21 11.23 2.89
C PHE A 132 -3.51 9.76 2.57
N SER A 133 -2.53 8.90 2.86
CA SER A 133 -2.80 7.47 3.02
C SER A 133 -3.38 7.22 4.41
N TYR A 134 -4.16 6.14 4.52
CA TYR A 134 -4.75 5.72 5.78
C TYR A 134 -4.32 4.29 6.09
N TYR A 135 -4.08 4.01 7.37
CA TYR A 135 -3.77 2.67 7.85
C TYR A 135 -4.49 2.37 9.16
N HIS A 136 -4.56 1.10 9.53
CA HIS A 136 -5.00 0.66 10.84
C HIS A 136 -3.91 -0.17 11.53
N THR A 137 -4.08 -0.40 12.83
CA THR A 137 -3.19 -1.23 13.65
C THR A 137 -3.74 -2.66 13.76
N PRO A 138 -2.96 -3.62 14.29
CA PRO A 138 -3.41 -4.98 14.58
C PRO A 138 -4.71 -5.07 15.42
N ALA A 139 -4.95 -4.08 16.29
CA ALA A 139 -6.12 -4.03 17.17
C ALA A 139 -7.42 -3.58 16.47
N TYR A 140 -7.36 -3.22 15.19
CA TYR A 140 -8.53 -2.74 14.45
C TYR A 140 -9.53 -3.85 14.16
N THR A 141 -10.80 -3.58 14.44
CA THR A 141 -11.96 -4.42 14.11
C THR A 141 -12.90 -3.60 13.24
N ARG A 142 -13.38 -4.20 12.14
CA ARG A 142 -14.31 -3.54 11.21
C ARG A 142 -15.74 -3.47 11.74
#